data_AF-A0A7V6TAL6-F1
#
_entry.id   AF-A0A7V6TAL6-F1
#
_cell.length_a   1.000
_cell.length_b   1.000
_cell.length_c   1.000
_cell.angle_alpha   90.00
_cell.angle_beta   90.00
_cell.angle_gamma   90.00
#
_symmetry.space_group_name_H-M   'P 1'
#
loop_
_entity.id
_entity.type
_entity.pdbx_description
1 polymer ?
#
loop_
_entity_poly.entity_id
_entity_poly.type
_entity_poly.pdbx_seq_one_letter_code
_entity_poly.pdbx_strand_id
1 'polypeptide(L)'
;MSNPRELAITILVKTQAGSYGNLLLNRYLTMNMPQKNRALITELVYGVIQNKLRLDYIISQFSKIRLSKMSPFVKNAIRLGIYQLFFLDKVPDFAAVNESVNLVKMHEGKRAANFTNAILRNVLRKKDKISYPNRNKDIVKYLSIYYSFPTWLITRWLDLFGTDFTEDLCKAFNERPKLCIRVNTLLTNKEELLKQLSTEGVNTIPGRLAQEALYILDSPPINQLKS
;
A
#
# COMPACT_ATOMS: atom_id res chain seq x y z
N MET A 1 -1.36 0.72 24.23
CA MET A 1 -1.83 0.69 22.83
C MET A 1 -0.73 0.06 21.98
N SER A 2 -1.02 -1.00 21.22
CA SER A 2 -0.01 -1.64 20.35
C SER A 2 0.46 -0.65 19.27
N ASN A 3 1.76 -0.68 18.96
CA ASN A 3 2.38 0.17 17.97
C ASN A 3 1.71 -0.08 16.59
N PRO A 4 1.24 0.95 15.86
CA PRO A 4 0.62 0.77 14.53
C PRO A 4 1.44 -0.08 13.56
N ARG A 5 2.77 0.06 13.59
CA ARG A 5 3.69 -0.68 12.72
C ARG A 5 3.80 -2.15 13.12
N GLU A 6 3.79 -2.44 14.42
CA GLU A 6 3.80 -3.80 14.94
C GLU A 6 2.54 -4.56 14.53
N LEU A 7 1.38 -3.92 14.66
CA LEU A 7 0.11 -4.51 14.23
C LEU A 7 0.08 -4.71 12.72
N ALA A 8 0.58 -3.74 11.94
CA ALA A 8 0.71 -3.90 10.48
C ALA A 8 1.60 -5.09 10.11
N ILE A 9 2.77 -5.26 10.73
CA ILE A 9 3.63 -6.44 10.50
C ILE A 9 2.91 -7.72 10.87
N THR A 10 2.19 -7.75 12.00
CA THR A 10 1.42 -8.90 12.45
C THR A 10 0.35 -9.30 11.43
N ILE A 11 -0.39 -8.32 10.87
CA ILE A 11 -1.37 -8.56 9.80
C ILE A 11 -0.67 -9.09 8.55
N LEU A 12 0.46 -8.51 8.15
CA LEU A 12 1.25 -8.95 6.99
C LEU A 12 1.82 -10.37 7.14
N VAL A 13 2.14 -10.80 8.36
CA VAL A 13 2.55 -12.18 8.64
C VAL A 13 1.36 -13.13 8.49
N LYS A 14 0.17 -12.75 8.99
CA LYS A 14 -1.04 -13.59 8.94
C LYS A 14 -1.64 -13.71 7.55
N THR A 15 -1.59 -12.65 6.73
CA THR A 15 -2.05 -12.67 5.34
C THR A 15 -1.26 -13.66 4.47
N GLN A 16 0.03 -13.87 4.76
CA GLN A 16 0.85 -14.87 4.07
C GLN A 16 0.41 -16.32 4.33
N ALA A 17 -0.36 -16.56 5.39
CA ALA A 17 -0.89 -17.89 5.74
C ALA A 17 -2.22 -18.24 5.04
N GLY A 18 -2.58 -17.53 3.96
CA GLY A 18 -3.75 -17.84 3.12
C GLY A 18 -5.06 -17.15 3.53
N SER A 19 -4.99 -16.14 4.40
CA SER A 19 -6.16 -15.34 4.79
C SER A 19 -6.30 -14.08 3.94
N TYR A 20 -7.52 -13.81 3.43
CA TYR A 20 -7.82 -12.61 2.65
C TYR A 20 -7.45 -11.33 3.42
N GLY A 21 -6.64 -10.46 2.79
CA GLY A 21 -6.12 -9.23 3.39
C GLY A 21 -7.17 -8.34 4.03
N ASN A 22 -8.28 -8.12 3.32
CA ASN A 22 -9.35 -7.22 3.76
C ASN A 22 -10.11 -7.78 4.97
N LEU A 23 -10.34 -9.10 5.02
CA LEU A 23 -11.03 -9.74 6.14
C LEU A 23 -10.21 -9.68 7.42
N LEU A 24 -8.89 -9.89 7.32
CA LEU A 24 -7.99 -9.74 8.46
C LEU A 24 -7.88 -8.28 8.90
N LEU A 25 -7.73 -7.34 7.97
CA LEU A 25 -7.63 -5.92 8.30
C LEU A 25 -8.87 -5.46 9.08
N ASN A 26 -10.07 -5.76 8.59
CA ASN A 26 -11.32 -5.42 9.26
C ASN A 26 -11.47 -6.09 10.63
N ARG A 27 -10.91 -7.30 10.81
CA ARG A 27 -10.93 -8.00 12.10
C ARG A 27 -10.00 -7.36 13.14
N TYR A 28 -8.87 -6.80 12.72
CA TYR A 28 -7.89 -6.17 13.62
C TYR A 28 -8.15 -4.68 13.87
N LEU A 29 -8.81 -4.00 12.95
CA LEU A 29 -9.21 -2.60 13.12
C LEU A 29 -10.49 -2.52 13.96
N THR A 30 -10.33 -2.40 15.28
CA THR A 30 -11.46 -2.21 16.19
C THR A 30 -11.96 -0.77 16.20
N MET A 31 -13.24 -0.57 16.55
CA MET A 31 -13.85 0.76 16.64
C MET A 31 -13.16 1.67 17.67
N ASN A 32 -12.57 1.08 18.73
CA ASN A 32 -11.92 1.80 19.83
C ASN A 32 -10.50 2.31 19.52
N MET A 33 -9.98 2.08 18.32
CA MET A 33 -8.66 2.54 17.92
C MET A 33 -8.70 3.99 17.39
N PRO A 34 -7.74 4.86 17.75
CA PRO A 34 -7.65 6.20 17.19
C PRO A 34 -7.66 6.18 15.66
N GLN A 35 -8.45 7.06 15.03
CA GLN A 35 -8.61 7.10 13.57
C GLN A 35 -7.28 7.22 12.83
N LYS A 36 -6.36 8.04 13.34
CA LYS A 36 -5.00 8.21 12.80
C LYS A 36 -4.23 6.88 12.76
N ASN A 37 -4.36 6.05 13.80
CA ASN A 37 -3.70 4.75 13.85
C ASN A 37 -4.33 3.78 12.84
N ARG A 38 -5.67 3.76 12.75
CA ARG A 38 -6.38 2.93 11.75
C ARG A 38 -5.96 3.27 10.33
N ALA A 39 -5.92 4.57 10.01
CA ALA A 39 -5.48 5.06 8.72
C ALA A 39 -4.03 4.63 8.42
N LEU A 40 -3.12 4.81 9.38
CA LEU A 40 -1.71 4.42 9.21
C LEU A 40 -1.55 2.91 9.04
N ILE A 41 -2.23 2.08 9.83
CA ILE A 41 -2.17 0.61 9.69
C ILE A 41 -2.68 0.18 8.32
N THR A 42 -3.80 0.75 7.89
CA THR A 42 -4.42 0.48 6.59
C THR A 42 -3.45 0.81 5.45
N GLU A 43 -2.86 1.99 5.51
CA GLU A 43 -1.85 2.45 4.55
C GLU A 43 -0.64 1.51 4.49
N LEU A 44 -0.08 1.15 5.64
CA LEU A 44 1.11 0.28 5.70
C LEU A 44 0.82 -1.14 5.21
N VAL A 45 -0.33 -1.72 5.57
CA VAL A 45 -0.69 -3.09 5.17
C VAL A 45 -0.97 -3.15 3.67
N TYR A 46 -1.86 -2.30 3.16
CA TYR A 46 -2.18 -2.31 1.72
C TYR A 46 -0.98 -1.90 0.88
N GLY A 47 -0.24 -0.87 1.29
CA GLY A 47 0.95 -0.42 0.60
C GLY A 47 2.01 -1.50 0.43
N VAL A 48 2.27 -2.29 1.48
CA VAL A 48 3.22 -3.42 1.42
C VAL A 48 2.69 -4.56 0.56
N ILE A 49 1.39 -4.90 0.64
CA ILE A 49 0.78 -5.96 -0.18
C ILE A 49 0.87 -5.59 -1.66
N GLN A 50 0.44 -4.37 -1.98
CA GLN A 50 0.38 -3.82 -3.33
C GLN A 50 1.77 -3.76 -3.98
N ASN A 51 2.78 -3.31 -3.22
CA ASN A 51 4.15 -3.16 -3.72
C ASN A 51 5.06 -4.36 -3.43
N LYS A 52 4.49 -5.52 -3.03
CA LYS A 52 5.26 -6.64 -2.51
C LYS A 52 6.39 -7.11 -3.45
N LEU A 53 6.14 -7.25 -4.75
CA LEU A 53 7.17 -7.71 -5.69
C LEU A 53 8.29 -6.69 -5.83
N ARG A 54 7.94 -5.40 -5.89
CA ARG A 54 8.91 -4.30 -5.93
C ARG A 54 9.78 -4.29 -4.68
N LEU A 55 9.15 -4.36 -3.50
CA LEU A 55 9.85 -4.39 -2.21
C LEU A 55 10.75 -5.62 -2.09
N ASP A 56 10.27 -6.80 -2.47
CA ASP A 56 11.04 -8.04 -2.46
C ASP A 56 12.28 -7.95 -3.36
N TYR A 57 12.10 -7.37 -4.55
CA TYR A 57 13.18 -7.13 -5.49
C TYR A 57 14.23 -6.18 -4.92
N ILE A 58 13.82 -5.06 -4.32
CA ILE A 58 14.73 -4.13 -3.65
C ILE A 58 15.52 -4.86 -2.54
N ILE A 59 14.84 -5.61 -1.66
CA ILE A 59 15.50 -6.37 -0.58
C ILE A 59 16.59 -7.30 -1.14
N SER A 60 16.31 -7.97 -2.26
CA SER A 60 17.24 -8.92 -2.87
C SER A 60 18.55 -8.28 -3.35
N GLN A 61 18.55 -6.98 -3.66
CA GLN A 61 19.76 -6.24 -4.07
C GLN A 61 20.68 -5.90 -2.89
N PHE A 62 20.13 -5.84 -1.67
CA PHE A 62 20.87 -5.43 -0.48
C PHE A 62 21.06 -6.55 0.55
N SER A 63 20.54 -7.75 0.26
CA SER A 63 20.62 -8.91 1.15
C SER A 63 21.30 -10.10 0.48
N LYS A 64 22.30 -10.67 1.17
CA LYS A 64 22.88 -11.97 0.80
C LYS A 64 21.97 -13.15 1.19
N ILE A 65 21.07 -12.94 2.16
CA ILE A 65 20.13 -13.95 2.62
C ILE A 65 18.90 -13.90 1.70
N ARG A 66 18.53 -15.05 1.11
CA ARG A 66 17.31 -15.18 0.31
C ARG A 66 16.07 -14.87 1.17
N LEU A 67 15.09 -14.16 0.63
CA LEU A 67 13.86 -13.80 1.36
C LEU A 67 13.08 -15.02 1.90
N SER A 68 13.19 -16.18 1.25
CA SER A 68 12.59 -17.44 1.72
C SER A 68 13.23 -17.99 2.98
N LYS A 69 14.46 -17.57 3.31
CA LYS A 69 15.20 -17.97 4.51
C LYS A 69 15.07 -16.95 5.66
N MET A 70 14.45 -15.81 5.41
CA MET A 70 14.14 -14.83 6.46
C MET A 70 12.87 -15.24 7.19
N SER A 71 12.80 -15.02 8.51
CA SER A 71 11.55 -15.19 9.24
C SER A 71 10.46 -14.25 8.68
N PRO A 72 9.17 -14.66 8.73
CA PRO A 72 8.08 -13.83 8.23
C PRO A 72 8.06 -12.43 8.85
N PHE A 73 8.36 -12.33 10.16
CA PHE A 73 8.38 -11.05 10.87
C PHE A 73 9.50 -10.14 10.35
N VAL A 74 10.75 -10.63 10.29
CA VAL A 74 11.90 -9.85 9.77
C VAL A 74 11.64 -9.37 8.34
N LYS A 75 11.19 -10.28 7.48
CA LYS A 75 10.90 -9.98 6.07
C LYS A 75 9.84 -8.88 5.92
N ASN A 76 8.74 -8.96 6.67
CA ASN A 76 7.69 -7.95 6.62
C ASN A 76 8.10 -6.64 7.29
N ALA A 77 8.92 -6.67 8.35
CA ALA A 77 9.49 -5.46 8.95
C ALA A 77 10.40 -4.71 7.97
N ILE A 78 11.24 -5.43 7.22
CA ILE A 78 12.09 -4.82 6.18
C ILE A 78 11.21 -4.25 5.05
N ARG A 79 10.23 -5.00 4.54
CA ARG A 79 9.28 -4.50 3.52
C ARG A 79 8.59 -3.22 3.98
N LEU A 80 8.08 -3.20 5.20
CA LEU A 80 7.38 -2.06 5.79
C LEU A 80 8.33 -0.87 6.00
N GLY A 81 9.58 -1.11 6.40
CA GLY A 81 10.61 -0.08 6.47
C GLY A 81 10.88 0.54 5.10
N ILE A 82 11.12 -0.28 4.07
CA ILE A 82 11.35 0.20 2.70
C ILE A 82 10.11 0.92 2.16
N TYR A 83 8.90 0.39 2.41
CA TYR A 83 7.67 1.06 1.97
C TYR A 83 7.58 2.49 2.50
N GLN A 84 7.82 2.68 3.81
CA GLN A 84 7.82 4.01 4.41
C GLN A 84 8.87 4.93 3.78
N LEU A 85 10.09 4.44 3.54
CA LEU A 85 11.17 5.23 2.95
C LEU A 85 10.90 5.69 1.51
N PHE A 86 10.09 4.95 0.74
CA PHE A 86 9.87 5.22 -0.69
C PHE A 86 8.53 5.86 -1.00
N PHE A 87 7.50 5.59 -0.19
CA PHE A 87 6.12 5.92 -0.53
C PHE A 87 5.46 6.86 0.48
N LEU A 88 6.03 7.07 1.68
CA LEU A 88 5.43 7.90 2.71
C LEU A 88 6.27 9.16 3.02
N ASP A 89 5.96 10.26 2.33
CA ASP A 89 6.69 11.53 2.47
C ASP A 89 6.64 12.14 3.88
N LYS A 90 5.60 11.81 4.66
CA LYS A 90 5.38 12.34 6.01
C LYS A 90 6.11 11.58 7.11
N VAL A 91 6.81 10.49 6.79
CA VAL A 91 7.53 9.67 7.77
C VAL A 91 9.03 9.95 7.64
N PRO A 92 9.69 10.54 8.67
CA PRO A 92 11.13 10.75 8.62
C PRO A 92 11.89 9.44 8.44
N ASP A 93 12.93 9.45 7.59
CA ASP A 93 13.70 8.25 7.26
C ASP A 93 14.25 7.54 8.51
N PHE A 94 14.78 8.31 9.47
CA PHE A 94 15.33 7.76 10.70
C PHE A 94 14.25 7.05 11.55
N ALA A 95 13.02 7.54 11.53
CA ALA A 95 11.90 6.94 12.28
C ALA A 95 11.51 5.61 11.65
N ALA A 96 11.35 5.57 10.31
CA ALA A 96 11.07 4.35 9.57
C ALA A 96 12.11 3.25 9.85
N VAL A 97 13.39 3.60 9.88
CA VAL A 97 14.49 2.67 10.18
C VAL A 97 14.44 2.24 11.65
N ASN A 98 14.47 3.19 12.58
CA ASN A 98 14.61 2.88 14.02
C ASN A 98 13.41 2.07 14.54
N GLU A 99 12.18 2.40 14.16
CA GLU A 99 11.01 1.67 14.60
C GLU A 99 11.01 0.24 14.04
N SER A 100 11.33 0.05 12.76
CA SER A 100 11.43 -1.29 12.16
C SER A 100 12.49 -2.15 12.87
N VAL A 101 13.64 -1.54 13.20
CA VAL A 101 14.74 -2.22 13.91
C VAL A 101 14.36 -2.57 15.34
N ASN A 102 13.72 -1.65 16.06
CA ASN A 102 13.27 -1.87 17.43
C ASN A 102 12.22 -2.98 17.50
N LEU A 103 11.26 -3.00 16.57
CA LEU A 103 10.26 -4.07 16.49
C LEU A 103 10.91 -5.43 16.22
N VAL A 104 11.85 -5.51 15.27
CA VAL A 104 12.59 -6.75 15.03
C VAL A 104 13.41 -7.16 16.26
N LYS A 105 14.02 -6.21 16.97
CA LYS A 105 14.78 -6.51 18.20
C LYS A 105 13.90 -7.14 19.27
N MET A 106 12.67 -6.64 19.43
CA MET A 106 11.70 -7.14 20.42
C MET A 106 11.19 -8.55 20.07
N HIS A 107 10.93 -8.84 18.80
CA HIS A 107 10.30 -10.10 18.38
C HIS A 107 11.30 -11.21 17.98
N GLU A 108 12.46 -10.84 17.44
CA GLU A 108 13.40 -11.76 16.78
C GLU A 108 14.85 -11.63 17.29
N GLY A 109 15.06 -10.74 18.27
CA GLY A 109 16.33 -10.56 18.96
C GLY A 109 17.36 -9.67 18.26
N LYS A 110 18.48 -9.43 18.94
CA LYS A 110 19.52 -8.46 18.55
C LYS A 110 20.17 -8.76 17.19
N ARG A 111 20.39 -10.04 16.88
CA ARG A 111 21.03 -10.45 15.62
C ARG A 111 20.17 -10.08 14.41
N ALA A 112 18.87 -10.38 14.46
CA ALA A 112 17.91 -10.02 13.42
C ALA A 112 17.77 -8.50 13.30
N ALA A 113 17.75 -7.78 14.43
CA ALA A 113 17.68 -6.32 14.44
C ALA A 113 18.88 -5.67 13.73
N ASN A 114 20.09 -6.15 14.01
CA ASN A 114 21.31 -5.66 13.35
C ASN A 114 21.27 -5.91 11.83
N PHE A 115 20.76 -7.07 11.42
CA PHE A 115 20.57 -7.41 10.00
C PHE A 115 19.56 -6.48 9.32
N THR A 116 18.37 -6.30 9.91
CA THR A 116 17.34 -5.37 9.43
C THR A 116 17.88 -3.95 9.30
N ASN A 117 18.60 -3.48 10.32
CA ASN A 117 19.21 -2.15 10.34
C ASN A 117 20.23 -1.98 9.22
N ALA A 118 21.10 -2.97 8.99
CA ALA A 118 22.09 -2.93 7.92
C ALA A 118 21.43 -2.84 6.54
N ILE A 119 20.36 -3.61 6.30
CA ILE A 119 19.61 -3.55 5.04
C ILE A 119 18.97 -2.17 4.86
N LEU A 120 18.18 -1.71 5.82
CA LEU A 120 17.44 -0.46 5.68
C LEU A 120 18.36 0.76 5.52
N ARG A 121 19.50 0.79 6.24
CA ARG A 121 20.51 1.84 6.07
C ARG A 121 21.18 1.78 4.71
N ASN A 122 21.48 0.59 4.19
CA ASN A 122 22.07 0.44 2.86
C ASN A 122 21.09 0.85 1.76
N VAL A 123 19.81 0.49 1.90
CA VAL A 123 18.73 0.94 1.00
C VAL A 123 18.65 2.46 1.02
N LEU A 124 18.60 3.08 2.20
CA LEU A 124 18.51 4.54 2.34
C LEU A 124 19.70 5.25 1.69
N ARG A 125 20.93 4.77 1.91
CA ARG A 125 22.15 5.36 1.31
C ARG A 125 22.23 5.20 -0.21
N LYS A 126 21.55 4.20 -0.77
CA LYS A 126 21.61 3.85 -2.19
C LYS A 126 20.24 3.96 -2.86
N LYS A 127 19.35 4.80 -2.30
CA LYS A 127 17.96 4.97 -2.74
C LYS A 127 17.90 5.27 -4.25
N ASP A 128 18.74 6.19 -4.72
CA ASP A 128 18.79 6.62 -6.13
C ASP A 128 19.57 5.65 -7.03
N LYS A 129 20.19 4.60 -6.46
CA LYS A 129 20.98 3.60 -7.19
C LYS A 129 20.28 2.25 -7.30
N ILE A 130 19.00 2.18 -6.92
CA ILE A 130 18.20 0.97 -7.12
C ILE A 130 18.01 0.76 -8.62
N SER A 131 18.60 -0.31 -9.12
CA SER A 131 18.46 -0.70 -10.52
C SER A 131 17.22 -1.56 -10.69
N TYR A 132 16.35 -1.26 -11.64
CA TYR A 132 15.25 -2.15 -12.03
C TYR A 132 15.61 -2.95 -13.29
N PRO A 133 14.87 -4.05 -13.60
CA PRO A 133 15.06 -4.76 -14.86
C PRO A 133 15.03 -3.80 -16.06
N ASN A 134 15.86 -4.06 -17.07
CA ASN A 134 15.93 -3.15 -18.22
C ASN A 134 14.66 -3.27 -19.07
N ARG A 135 13.91 -2.17 -19.17
CA ARG A 135 12.64 -2.07 -19.93
C ARG A 135 12.75 -2.56 -21.38
N ASN A 136 13.86 -2.26 -22.06
CA ASN A 136 14.05 -2.59 -23.48
C ASN A 136 14.51 -4.03 -23.70
N LYS A 137 15.05 -4.68 -22.66
CA LYS A 137 15.47 -6.10 -22.73
C LYS A 137 14.37 -7.06 -22.29
N ASP A 138 13.60 -6.67 -21.27
CA ASP A 138 12.58 -7.52 -20.67
C ASP A 138 11.46 -6.64 -20.07
N ILE A 139 10.54 -6.21 -20.95
CA ILE A 139 9.41 -5.37 -20.57
C ILE A 139 8.49 -6.05 -19.56
N VAL A 140 8.27 -7.37 -19.69
CA VAL A 140 7.40 -8.15 -18.80
C VAL A 140 7.94 -8.09 -17.38
N LYS A 141 9.23 -8.37 -17.20
CA LYS A 141 9.87 -8.33 -15.89
C LYS A 141 9.99 -6.91 -15.34
N TYR A 142 10.26 -5.92 -16.20
CA TYR A 142 10.27 -4.52 -15.78
C TYR A 142 8.92 -4.11 -15.19
N LEU A 143 7.83 -4.27 -15.94
CA LEU A 143 6.49 -3.89 -15.49
C LEU A 143 6.06 -4.70 -14.26
N SER A 144 6.35 -6.01 -14.25
CA SER A 144 6.05 -6.90 -13.13
C SER A 144 6.71 -6.45 -11.83
N ILE A 145 8.00 -6.11 -11.87
CA ILE A 145 8.74 -5.70 -10.67
C ILE A 145 8.42 -4.26 -10.28
N TYR A 146 8.41 -3.34 -11.25
CA TYR A 146 8.27 -1.91 -10.98
C TYR A 146 6.86 -1.55 -10.49
N TYR A 147 5.83 -2.12 -11.11
CA TYR A 147 4.43 -1.90 -10.74
C TYR A 147 3.84 -3.02 -9.88
N SER A 148 4.64 -4.03 -9.54
CA SER A 148 4.28 -5.09 -8.60
C SER A 148 3.09 -5.97 -9.00
N PHE A 149 3.02 -6.34 -10.29
CA PHE A 149 2.07 -7.31 -10.84
C PHE A 149 2.74 -8.64 -11.20
N PRO A 150 2.05 -9.79 -11.13
CA PRO A 150 2.63 -11.06 -11.55
C PRO A 150 2.89 -11.07 -13.06
N THR A 151 3.98 -11.73 -13.48
CA THR A 151 4.42 -11.76 -14.88
C THR A 151 3.35 -12.27 -15.83
N TRP A 152 2.59 -13.31 -15.46
CA TRP A 152 1.52 -13.85 -16.30
C TRP A 152 0.45 -12.82 -16.64
N LEU A 153 0.14 -11.90 -15.72
CA LEU A 153 -0.89 -10.87 -15.92
C LEU A 153 -0.35 -9.77 -16.84
N ILE A 154 0.91 -9.36 -16.63
CA ILE A 154 1.58 -8.41 -17.51
C ILE A 154 1.68 -8.95 -18.92
N THR A 155 2.10 -10.21 -19.11
CA THR A 155 2.14 -10.85 -20.43
C THR A 155 0.77 -10.79 -21.09
N ARG A 156 -0.29 -11.19 -20.37
CA ARG A 156 -1.67 -11.14 -20.88
C ARG A 156 -2.11 -9.73 -21.27
N TRP A 157 -1.78 -8.70 -20.48
CA TRP A 157 -2.14 -7.32 -20.80
C TRP A 157 -1.37 -6.78 -21.99
N LEU A 158 -0.07 -7.10 -22.10
CA LEU A 158 0.74 -6.73 -23.26
C LEU A 158 0.17 -7.33 -24.56
N ASP A 159 -0.26 -8.58 -24.52
CA ASP A 159 -0.86 -9.27 -25.67
C ASP A 159 -2.20 -8.63 -26.09
N LEU A 160 -3.00 -8.15 -25.13
CA LEU A 160 -4.33 -7.60 -25.37
C LEU A 160 -4.33 -6.11 -25.73
N PHE A 161 -3.44 -5.33 -25.11
CA PHE A 161 -3.52 -3.87 -25.11
C PHE A 161 -2.24 -3.17 -25.60
N GLY A 162 -1.17 -3.92 -25.86
CA GLY A 162 0.12 -3.35 -26.22
C GLY A 162 0.85 -2.69 -25.04
N THR A 163 2.04 -2.16 -25.29
CA THR A 163 2.96 -1.70 -24.24
C THR A 163 2.48 -0.45 -23.51
N ASP A 164 2.12 0.60 -24.24
CA ASP A 164 1.84 1.92 -23.64
C ASP A 164 0.59 1.87 -22.75
N PHE A 165 -0.50 1.29 -23.26
CA PHE A 165 -1.73 1.13 -22.47
C PHE A 165 -1.52 0.21 -21.25
N THR A 166 -0.75 -0.87 -21.39
CA THR A 166 -0.47 -1.76 -20.25
C THR A 166 0.29 -1.04 -19.15
N GLU A 167 1.26 -0.19 -19.50
CA GLU A 167 2.00 0.59 -18.52
C GLU A 167 1.09 1.62 -17.82
N ASP A 168 0.21 2.31 -18.55
CA ASP A 168 -0.76 3.21 -17.96
C ASP A 168 -1.80 2.49 -17.09
N LEU A 169 -2.21 1.29 -17.49
CA LEU A 169 -3.07 0.43 -16.68
C LEU A 169 -2.40 0.06 -15.36
N CYS A 170 -1.10 -0.30 -15.40
CA CYS A 170 -0.31 -0.60 -14.21
C CYS A 170 -0.17 0.61 -13.27
N LYS A 171 -0.02 1.82 -13.82
CA LYS A 171 -0.02 3.07 -13.03
C LYS A 171 -1.38 3.28 -12.38
N ALA A 172 -2.46 3.22 -13.15
CA ALA A 172 -3.83 3.46 -12.68
C ALA A 172 -4.23 2.50 -11.55
N PHE A 173 -3.92 1.21 -11.67
CA PHE A 173 -4.18 0.24 -10.60
C PHE A 173 -3.32 0.47 -9.35
N ASN A 174 -2.21 1.21 -9.47
CA ASN A 174 -1.37 1.56 -8.35
C ASN A 174 -1.69 2.91 -7.69
N GLU A 175 -2.56 3.70 -8.31
CA GLU A 175 -3.05 4.93 -7.72
C GLU A 175 -4.07 4.66 -6.61
N ARG A 176 -4.21 5.64 -5.71
CA ARG A 176 -5.22 5.56 -4.67
C ARG A 176 -6.61 5.61 -5.32
N PRO A 177 -7.50 4.63 -5.06
CA PRO A 177 -8.81 4.62 -5.69
C PRO A 177 -9.64 5.82 -5.24
N LYS A 178 -10.31 6.45 -6.20
CA LYS A 178 -11.27 7.53 -5.92
C LYS A 178 -12.53 6.91 -5.33
N LEU A 179 -13.03 7.50 -4.24
CA LEU A 179 -14.28 7.06 -3.65
C LEU A 179 -15.43 7.49 -4.56
N CYS A 180 -16.14 6.52 -5.12
CA CYS A 180 -17.34 6.74 -5.91
C CYS A 180 -18.57 6.33 -5.08
N ILE A 181 -19.54 7.24 -4.99
CA ILE A 181 -20.86 6.97 -4.42
C ILE A 181 -21.90 6.98 -5.55
N ARG A 182 -23.04 6.36 -5.30
CA ARG A 182 -24.19 6.36 -6.21
C ARG A 182 -25.38 6.96 -5.49
N VAL A 183 -26.03 7.94 -6.13
CA VAL A 183 -27.31 8.48 -5.66
C VAL A 183 -28.34 7.35 -5.59
N ASN A 184 -29.06 7.26 -4.46
CA ASN A 184 -30.22 6.39 -4.37
C ASN A 184 -31.46 7.16 -4.83
N THR A 185 -31.84 6.98 -6.10
CA THR A 185 -32.94 7.68 -6.75
C THR A 185 -34.33 7.40 -6.16
N LEU A 186 -34.45 6.39 -5.28
CA LEU A 186 -35.66 6.12 -4.52
C LEU A 186 -35.85 7.05 -3.31
N LEU A 187 -34.77 7.70 -2.85
CA LEU A 187 -34.78 8.55 -1.65
C LEU A 187 -34.50 10.02 -1.95
N THR A 188 -33.65 10.30 -2.93
CA THR A 188 -33.28 11.67 -3.30
C THR A 188 -32.85 11.74 -4.77
N ASN A 189 -32.61 12.93 -5.29
CA ASN A 189 -32.04 13.16 -6.61
C ASN A 189 -30.61 13.71 -6.52
N LYS A 190 -29.91 13.73 -7.67
CA LYS A 190 -28.49 14.12 -7.73
C LYS A 190 -28.25 15.56 -7.27
N GLU A 191 -29.10 16.51 -7.64
CA GLU A 191 -28.93 17.92 -7.31
C GLU A 191 -29.09 18.18 -5.83
N GLU A 192 -30.09 17.53 -5.23
CA GLU A 192 -30.35 17.61 -3.79
C GLU A 192 -29.21 16.99 -2.97
N LEU A 193 -28.73 15.80 -3.37
CA LEU A 193 -27.58 15.18 -2.71
C LEU A 193 -26.31 16.04 -2.85
N LEU A 194 -26.07 16.64 -4.02
CA LEU A 194 -24.93 17.54 -4.23
C LEU A 194 -24.98 18.76 -3.30
N LYS A 195 -26.17 19.35 -3.12
CA LYS A 195 -26.35 20.47 -2.18
C LYS A 195 -26.09 20.04 -0.74
N GLN A 196 -26.63 18.90 -0.31
CA GLN A 196 -26.42 18.37 1.04
C GLN A 196 -24.93 18.11 1.30
N LEU A 197 -24.27 17.39 0.40
CA LEU A 197 -22.84 17.10 0.49
C LEU A 197 -22.01 18.39 0.53
N SER A 198 -22.34 19.39 -0.30
CA SER A 198 -21.67 20.69 -0.28
C SER A 198 -21.85 21.41 1.05
N THR A 199 -23.04 21.36 1.67
CA THR A 199 -23.26 21.96 3.01
C THR A 199 -22.50 21.24 4.12
N GLU A 200 -22.21 19.96 3.93
CA GLU A 200 -21.37 19.16 4.83
C GLU A 200 -19.86 19.30 4.53
N GLY A 201 -19.48 20.17 3.59
CA GLY A 201 -18.09 20.41 3.22
C GLY A 201 -17.46 19.30 2.38
N VAL A 202 -18.27 18.48 1.71
CA VAL A 202 -17.82 17.41 0.82
C VAL A 202 -17.70 17.94 -0.61
N ASN A 203 -16.50 17.85 -1.16
CA ASN A 203 -16.24 18.22 -2.55
C ASN A 203 -16.47 17.01 -3.45
N THR A 204 -17.34 17.16 -4.45
CA THR A 204 -17.67 16.07 -5.38
C THR A 204 -17.59 16.49 -6.84
N ILE A 205 -17.36 15.52 -7.72
CA ILE A 205 -17.47 15.68 -9.17
C ILE A 205 -18.41 14.61 -9.75
N PRO A 206 -19.13 14.90 -10.84
CA PRO A 206 -19.93 13.90 -11.53
C PRO A 206 -19.11 12.68 -11.96
N GLY A 207 -19.73 11.51 -11.86
CA GLY A 207 -19.20 10.29 -12.44
C GLY A 207 -19.14 10.37 -13.97
N ARG A 208 -18.18 9.66 -14.57
CA ARG A 208 -17.95 9.71 -16.02
C ARG A 208 -18.97 8.89 -16.82
N LEU A 209 -19.41 7.75 -16.29
CA LEU A 209 -20.17 6.75 -17.03
C LEU A 209 -21.64 6.66 -16.63
N ALA A 210 -21.93 6.80 -15.33
CA ALA A 210 -23.30 6.74 -14.80
C ALA A 210 -23.75 8.12 -14.33
N GLN A 211 -25.00 8.48 -14.63
CA GLN A 211 -25.54 9.79 -14.28
C GLN A 211 -25.67 9.96 -12.77
N GLU A 212 -25.96 8.87 -12.07
CA GLU A 212 -26.15 8.78 -10.61
C GLU A 212 -24.83 8.67 -9.86
N ALA A 213 -23.69 8.53 -10.55
CA ALA A 213 -22.39 8.42 -9.91
C ALA A 213 -21.83 9.80 -9.53
N LEU A 214 -21.20 9.87 -8.36
CA LEU A 214 -20.45 11.02 -7.88
C LEU A 214 -19.11 10.52 -7.32
N TYR A 215 -18.01 11.16 -7.68
CA TYR A 215 -16.72 10.95 -7.04
C TYR A 215 -16.52 11.97 -5.94
N ILE A 216 -16.13 11.51 -4.75
CA ILE A 216 -15.72 12.35 -3.63
C ILE A 216 -14.23 12.69 -3.80
N LEU A 217 -13.92 13.98 -3.88
CA LEU A 217 -12.55 14.50 -3.97
C LEU A 217 -11.95 14.73 -2.58
N ASP A 218 -12.74 15.31 -1.69
CA ASP A 218 -12.39 15.56 -0.30
C ASP A 218 -13.66 15.48 0.56
N SER A 219 -13.52 14.98 1.78
CA SER A 219 -14.63 14.78 2.69
C SER A 219 -14.13 14.75 4.14
N PRO A 220 -14.89 15.31 5.10
CA PRO A 220 -14.78 14.91 6.49
C PRO A 220 -15.01 13.38 6.63
N PRO A 221 -14.68 12.75 7.76
CA PRO A 221 -14.89 11.32 7.95
C PRO A 221 -16.32 10.92 7.56
N ILE A 222 -16.46 9.98 6.61
CA ILE A 222 -17.75 9.60 6.01
C ILE A 222 -18.81 9.23 7.06
N ASN A 223 -18.39 8.67 8.19
CA ASN A 223 -19.26 8.33 9.31
C ASN A 223 -19.79 9.54 10.11
N GLN A 224 -19.40 10.75 9.75
CA GLN A 224 -19.88 12.01 10.33
C GLN A 224 -20.84 12.75 9.38
N LEU A 225 -21.01 12.25 8.14
CA LEU A 225 -22.01 12.77 7.21
C LEU A 225 -23.41 12.38 7.68
N LYS A 226 -24.36 13.31 7.62
CA LYS A 226 -25.77 13.08 8.01
C LYS A 226 -26.63 12.71 6.79
N SER A 227 -26.10 12.95 5.59
CA SER A 227 -26.67 12.63 4.29
C SER A 227 -26.70 11.14 3.95
#